data_AF-A0A7S0ZWG0-F1
#
_entry.id   AF-A0A7S0ZWG0-F1
#
_cell.length_a   1.000
_cell.length_b   1.000
_cell.length_c   1.000
_cell.angle_alpha   90.00
_cell.angle_beta   90.00
_cell.angle_gamma   90.00
#
_symmetry.space_group_name_H-M   'P 1'
#
loop_
_entity.id
_entity.type
_entity.pdbx_description
1 polymer ?
#
loop_
_entity_poly.entity_id
_entity_poly.type
_entity_poly.pdbx_seq_one_letter_code
_entity_poly.pdbx_strand_id
1 'polypeptide(L)'
;MPLFARPNGNEAWVLLLEKAFAKMLGSYQALVGGNCCTAFRAFTGESETFVWARGDGEKARVEGVWKRMDLALGEDHFTWQPGDEQRRDSEGLWSEVQSYDKRSFLVACSIRDRHGAEHVRRDGLVEAHAYSLLQVVAVEGQQMLFLRNPWGNDKKWNGRWSDGDIMWTKMA
;
A
#
# COMPACT_ATOMS: atom_id res chain seq x y z
N MET A 1 -5.97 -14.97 24.03
CA MET A 1 -5.88 -14.75 22.57
C MET A 1 -5.25 -13.39 22.33
N PRO A 2 -4.34 -13.24 21.35
CA PRO A 2 -3.81 -11.93 20.97
C PRO A 2 -4.93 -11.05 20.39
N LEU A 3 -4.95 -9.78 20.78
CA LEU A 3 -6.00 -8.82 20.40
C LEU A 3 -5.73 -8.12 19.06
N PHE A 4 -4.46 -7.98 18.68
CA PHE A 4 -3.99 -7.28 17.49
C PHE A 4 -3.59 -8.28 16.39
N ALA A 5 -2.31 -8.36 16.00
CA ALA A 5 -1.87 -9.35 15.02
C ALA A 5 -2.19 -10.78 15.47
N ARG A 6 -2.46 -11.64 14.48
CA ARG A 6 -2.73 -13.07 14.70
C ARG A 6 -1.52 -13.89 14.24
N PRO A 7 -1.06 -14.86 15.06
CA PRO A 7 0.03 -15.73 14.66
C PRO A 7 -0.45 -16.71 13.59
N ASN A 8 0.47 -17.13 12.72
CA ASN A 8 0.27 -18.30 11.88
C ASN A 8 0.76 -19.54 12.62
N GLY A 9 -0.16 -20.34 13.18
CA GLY A 9 0.20 -21.49 14.01
C GLY A 9 1.05 -21.07 15.23
N ASN A 10 2.25 -21.64 15.35
CA ASN A 10 3.17 -21.39 16.47
C ASN A 10 4.20 -20.28 16.20
N GLU A 11 4.04 -19.50 15.13
CA GLU A 11 4.93 -18.38 14.81
C GLU A 11 4.60 -17.14 15.66
N ALA A 12 5.46 -16.81 16.62
CA ALA A 12 5.27 -15.64 17.49
C ALA A 12 5.96 -14.36 17.00
N TRP A 13 6.76 -14.43 15.94
CA TRP A 13 7.63 -13.31 15.52
C TRP A 13 6.84 -12.06 15.15
N VAL A 14 5.68 -12.19 14.48
CA VAL A 14 4.82 -11.05 14.12
C VAL A 14 4.32 -10.33 15.38
N LEU A 15 3.91 -11.10 16.39
CA LEU A 15 3.39 -10.56 17.65
C LEU A 15 4.48 -9.78 18.41
N LEU A 16 5.70 -10.31 18.42
CA LEU A 16 6.84 -9.67 19.07
C LEU A 16 7.28 -8.42 18.32
N LEU A 17 7.28 -8.46 16.99
CA LEU A 17 7.62 -7.33 16.14
C LEU A 17 6.61 -6.19 16.31
N GLU A 18 5.31 -6.49 16.24
CA GLU A 18 4.24 -5.51 16.47
C GLU A 18 4.36 -4.89 17.87
N LYS A 19 4.61 -5.70 18.91
CA LYS A 19 4.82 -5.20 20.27
C LYS A 19 6.03 -4.28 20.39
N ALA A 20 7.14 -4.63 19.76
CA ALA A 20 8.35 -3.81 19.76
C ALA A 20 8.11 -2.47 19.07
N PHE A 21 7.41 -2.50 17.93
CA PHE A 21 7.05 -1.30 17.17
C PHE A 21 6.06 -0.41 17.95
N ALA A 22 5.03 -1.00 18.58
CA ALA A 22 4.13 -0.30 19.48
C ALA A 22 4.88 0.35 20.65
N LYS A 23 5.87 -0.33 21.24
CA LYS A 23 6.71 0.21 22.30
C LYS A 23 7.54 1.40 21.83
N MET A 24 8.10 1.34 20.62
CA MET A 24 8.86 2.43 20.02
C MET A 24 8.00 3.68 19.84
N LEU A 25 6.74 3.51 19.42
CA LEU A 25 5.76 4.58 19.25
C LEU A 25 4.98 4.93 20.55
N GLY A 26 5.35 4.33 21.68
CA GLY A 26 4.80 4.61 23.01
C GLY A 26 3.55 3.79 23.40
N SER A 27 2.74 3.30 22.45
CA SER A 27 1.61 2.40 22.75
C SER A 27 1.08 1.68 21.50
N TYR A 28 0.23 0.66 21.71
CA TYR A 28 -0.53 0.05 20.61
C TYR A 28 -1.55 1.02 19.98
N GLN A 29 -2.08 1.98 20.75
CA GLN A 29 -3.01 2.97 20.21
C GLN A 29 -2.34 3.87 19.16
N ALA A 30 -1.04 4.12 19.30
CA ALA A 30 -0.25 4.91 18.35
C ALA A 30 -0.08 4.21 16.99
N LEU A 31 -0.39 2.90 16.88
CA LEU A 31 -0.39 2.18 15.61
C LEU A 31 -1.67 2.41 14.79
N VAL A 32 -2.76 2.85 15.43
CA VAL A 32 -4.05 2.97 14.78
C VAL A 32 -4.01 4.09 13.75
N GLY A 33 -4.35 3.74 12.52
CA GLY A 33 -4.36 4.67 11.39
C GLY A 33 -2.97 5.08 10.93
N GLY A 34 -1.90 4.35 11.29
CA GLY A 34 -0.51 4.66 10.93
C GLY A 34 -0.18 4.59 9.43
N ASN A 35 0.97 5.15 9.04
CA ASN A 35 1.45 5.21 7.65
C ASN A 35 2.45 4.07 7.36
N CYS A 36 2.26 3.35 6.25
CA CYS A 36 3.20 2.33 5.80
C CYS A 36 4.63 2.87 5.60
N CYS A 37 4.79 4.13 5.19
CA CYS A 37 6.10 4.76 5.02
C CYS A 37 6.88 4.85 6.34
N THR A 38 6.21 5.15 7.46
CA THR A 38 6.84 5.17 8.79
C THR A 38 7.35 3.78 9.17
N ALA A 39 6.56 2.74 8.90
CA ALA A 39 6.96 1.36 9.12
C ALA A 39 8.13 0.95 8.21
N PHE A 40 8.10 1.33 6.92
CA PHE A 40 9.19 1.04 5.98
C PHE A 40 10.49 1.67 6.45
N ARG A 41 10.48 2.96 6.81
CA ARG A 41 11.64 3.66 7.36
C ARG A 41 12.19 2.97 8.61
N ALA A 42 11.32 2.54 9.52
CA ALA A 42 11.76 1.85 10.73
C ALA A 42 12.38 0.47 10.46
N PHE A 43 11.91 -0.24 9.44
CA PHE A 43 12.40 -1.59 9.11
C PHE A 43 13.60 -1.61 8.17
N THR A 44 13.76 -0.61 7.30
CA THR A 44 14.86 -0.57 6.32
C THR A 44 15.94 0.43 6.69
N GLY A 45 15.64 1.42 7.55
CA GLY A 45 16.50 2.57 7.79
C GLY A 45 16.51 3.59 6.65
N GLU A 46 15.70 3.39 5.60
CA GLU A 46 15.66 4.27 4.44
C GLU A 46 15.05 5.63 4.79
N SER A 47 15.73 6.69 4.39
CA SER A 47 15.30 8.07 4.63
C SER A 47 14.34 8.57 3.55
N GLU A 48 14.49 8.08 2.31
CA GLU A 48 13.63 8.44 1.19
C GLU A 48 12.34 7.62 1.21
N THR A 49 11.31 8.16 1.86
CA THR A 49 9.97 7.58 1.86
C THR A 49 8.96 8.58 1.34
N PHE A 50 8.12 8.14 0.40
CA PHE A 50 7.22 9.00 -0.34
C PHE A 50 5.98 8.25 -0.80
N VAL A 51 4.94 9.01 -1.14
CA VAL A 51 3.71 8.47 -1.71
C VAL A 51 3.39 9.14 -3.03
N TRP A 52 2.86 8.36 -3.96
CA TRP A 52 2.17 8.88 -5.14
C TRP A 52 0.68 8.95 -4.85
N ALA A 53 0.10 10.15 -4.89
CA ALA A 53 -1.32 10.36 -4.65
C ALA A 53 -2.00 10.90 -5.90
N ARG A 54 -3.18 10.36 -6.21
CA ARG A 54 -4.08 10.89 -7.26
C ARG A 54 -5.29 11.52 -6.59
N GLY A 55 -5.59 12.77 -6.93
CA GLY A 55 -6.79 13.46 -6.48
C GLY A 55 -7.89 13.42 -7.53
N ASP A 56 -9.10 13.05 -7.13
CA ASP A 56 -10.32 13.26 -7.93
C ASP A 56 -10.81 14.71 -7.65
N GLY A 57 -11.21 15.48 -8.67
CA GLY A 57 -11.44 16.96 -8.65
C GLY A 57 -12.32 17.49 -7.49
N GLU A 58 -12.16 18.72 -6.98
CA GLU A 58 -12.23 20.03 -7.65
C GLU A 58 -10.96 20.92 -7.53
N LYS A 59 -9.94 20.51 -6.76
CA LYS A 59 -8.67 21.26 -6.63
C LYS A 59 -7.52 20.71 -7.48
N ALA A 60 -7.73 19.57 -8.15
CA ALA A 60 -6.79 19.04 -9.12
C ALA A 60 -7.07 19.69 -10.48
N ARG A 61 -6.24 20.67 -10.87
CA ARG A 61 -6.31 21.35 -12.17
C ARG A 61 -6.08 20.42 -13.39
N VAL A 62 -5.79 19.13 -13.16
CA VAL A 62 -5.62 18.11 -14.20
C VAL A 62 -6.13 16.77 -13.65
N GLU A 63 -7.10 16.18 -14.34
CA GLU A 63 -7.60 14.84 -14.09
C GLU A 63 -6.51 13.81 -14.46
N GLY A 64 -6.26 12.83 -13.59
CA GLY A 64 -5.35 11.72 -13.92
C GLY A 64 -3.86 11.90 -13.63
N VAL A 65 -3.43 13.02 -13.04
CA VAL A 65 -2.01 13.24 -12.69
C VAL A 65 -1.73 12.79 -11.25
N TRP A 66 -0.74 11.92 -11.09
CA TRP A 66 -0.17 11.52 -9.82
C TRP A 66 0.82 12.55 -9.32
N LYS A 67 0.74 12.87 -8.03
CA LYS A 67 1.66 13.81 -7.36
C LYS A 67 2.45 13.07 -6.30
N ARG A 68 3.75 13.30 -6.26
CA ARG A 68 4.61 12.81 -5.19
C ARG A 68 4.47 13.69 -3.95
N MET A 69 4.44 13.08 -2.79
CA MET A 69 4.57 13.75 -1.50
C MET A 69 5.59 12.98 -0.66
N ASP A 70 6.56 13.68 -0.08
CA ASP A 70 7.58 13.07 0.75
C ASP A 70 7.14 13.10 2.23
N LEU A 71 7.48 12.05 2.98
CA LEU A 71 7.22 12.00 4.41
C LEU A 71 8.24 12.89 5.13
N ALA A 72 7.76 13.80 5.99
CA ALA A 72 8.63 14.69 6.77
C ALA A 72 9.70 13.92 7.56
N LEU A 73 10.92 14.45 7.58
CA LEU A 73 12.00 13.92 8.41
C LEU A 73 11.70 14.19 9.89
N GLY A 74 11.73 13.14 10.72
CA GLY A 74 11.66 13.27 12.18
C GLY A 74 10.26 13.26 12.78
N GLU A 75 9.21 12.99 11.99
CA GLU A 75 7.86 12.82 12.52
C GLU A 75 7.33 11.40 12.34
N ASP A 76 6.68 10.89 13.40
CA ASP A 76 6.06 9.56 13.44
C ASP A 76 4.63 9.57 12.84
N HIS A 77 4.17 10.73 12.37
CA HIS A 77 2.78 11.00 11.99
C HIS A 77 2.70 11.73 10.63
N PHE A 78 1.52 11.70 10.00
CA PHE A 78 1.13 12.04 8.61
C PHE A 78 1.45 13.46 8.09
N THR A 79 2.57 14.05 8.49
CA THR A 79 3.03 15.33 7.98
C THR A 79 3.69 15.09 6.62
N TRP A 80 2.87 15.18 5.58
CA TRP A 80 3.35 15.17 4.21
C TRP A 80 3.86 16.56 3.85
N GLN A 81 5.10 16.63 3.40
CA GLN A 81 5.62 17.86 2.82
C GLN A 81 5.39 17.79 1.32
N PRO A 82 5.00 18.91 0.67
CA PRO A 82 5.14 19.01 -0.77
C PRO A 82 6.60 18.72 -1.10
N GLY A 83 6.85 17.59 -1.75
CA GLY A 83 8.19 17.26 -2.24
C GLY A 83 8.61 18.21 -3.35
N ASP A 84 9.73 17.89 -4.01
CA ASP A 84 9.93 18.37 -5.38
C ASP A 84 8.64 18.08 -6.16
N GLU A 85 8.07 19.06 -6.88
CA GLU A 85 6.77 18.95 -7.56
C GLU A 85 6.81 17.90 -8.70
N GLN A 86 7.01 16.64 -8.37
CA GLN A 86 7.08 15.54 -9.29
C GLN A 86 5.65 15.11 -9.60
N ARG A 87 5.36 15.16 -10.89
CA ARG A 87 4.09 14.74 -11.46
C ARG A 87 4.35 13.61 -12.44
N ARG A 88 3.43 12.64 -12.45
CA ARG A 88 3.43 11.52 -13.40
C ARG A 88 2.02 11.32 -13.92
N ASP A 89 1.89 11.00 -15.19
CA ASP A 89 0.67 10.41 -15.72
C ASP A 89 0.62 8.91 -15.36
N SER A 90 -0.40 8.19 -15.86
CA SER A 90 -0.56 6.77 -15.55
C SER A 90 0.59 5.91 -16.09
N GLU A 91 1.07 6.17 -17.32
CA GLU A 91 2.17 5.41 -17.94
C GLU A 91 3.53 5.72 -17.30
N GLY A 92 3.74 6.99 -16.94
CA GLY A 92 4.91 7.41 -16.19
C GLY A 92 4.96 6.76 -14.81
N LEU A 93 3.84 6.72 -14.09
CA LEU A 93 3.77 6.02 -12.81
C LEU A 93 3.98 4.51 -12.98
N TRP A 94 3.40 3.90 -14.00
CA TRP A 94 3.61 2.49 -14.28
C TRP A 94 5.10 2.15 -14.46
N SER A 95 5.81 2.98 -15.23
CA SER A 95 7.25 2.82 -15.45
C SER A 95 8.07 2.94 -14.16
N GLU A 96 7.69 3.87 -13.28
CA GLU A 96 8.29 4.03 -11.95
C GLU A 96 8.03 2.79 -11.07
N VAL A 97 6.78 2.32 -11.02
CA VAL A 97 6.39 1.15 -10.23
C VAL A 97 7.11 -0.12 -10.69
N GLN A 98 7.30 -0.32 -12.01
CA GLN A 98 8.16 -1.39 -12.52
C GLN A 98 9.62 -1.27 -12.06
N SER A 99 10.16 -0.04 -12.05
CA SER A 99 11.53 0.22 -11.57
C SER A 99 11.67 -0.12 -10.09
N TYR A 100 10.66 0.20 -9.28
CA TYR A 100 10.63 -0.10 -7.84
C TYR A 100 10.68 -1.61 -7.58
N ASP A 101 9.85 -2.39 -8.30
CA ASP A 101 9.85 -3.85 -8.19
C ASP A 101 11.21 -4.47 -8.58
N LYS A 102 11.77 -4.03 -9.73
CA LYS A 102 13.10 -4.46 -10.20
C LYS A 102 14.23 -4.15 -9.22
N ARG A 103 14.09 -3.08 -8.43
CA ARG A 103 15.06 -2.65 -7.43
C ARG A 103 14.72 -3.15 -6.02
N SER A 104 13.71 -4.00 -5.88
CA SER A 104 13.26 -4.59 -4.61
C SER A 104 12.87 -3.55 -3.54
N PHE A 105 12.24 -2.46 -3.97
CA PHE A 105 11.68 -1.46 -3.06
C PHE A 105 10.47 -2.04 -2.31
N LEU A 106 10.28 -1.61 -1.06
CA LEU A 106 9.02 -1.86 -0.36
C LEU A 106 7.96 -0.90 -0.89
N VAL A 107 6.88 -1.46 -1.43
CA VAL A 107 5.77 -0.67 -1.97
C VAL A 107 4.46 -1.16 -1.35
N ALA A 108 3.66 -0.20 -0.88
CA ALA A 108 2.28 -0.44 -0.48
C ALA A 108 1.36 0.50 -1.25
N CYS A 109 0.11 0.09 -1.42
CA CYS A 109 -0.93 0.90 -2.01
C CYS A 109 -2.19 0.85 -1.16
N SER A 110 -2.98 1.91 -1.21
CA SER A 110 -4.21 2.03 -0.47
C SER A 110 -5.26 2.76 -1.29
N ILE A 111 -6.53 2.48 -1.00
CA ILE A 111 -7.65 3.23 -1.55
C ILE A 111 -8.08 4.27 -0.53
N ARG A 112 -8.27 5.51 -0.98
CA ARG A 112 -8.69 6.62 -0.13
C ARG A 112 -10.02 6.31 0.55
N ASP A 113 -10.09 6.63 1.84
CA ASP A 113 -11.30 6.54 2.64
C ASP A 113 -12.38 7.52 2.15
N ARG A 114 -13.56 7.00 1.82
CA ARG A 114 -14.77 7.79 1.50
C ARG A 114 -15.86 7.64 2.56
N HIS A 115 -15.70 6.75 3.53
CA HIS A 115 -16.74 6.30 4.46
C HIS A 115 -16.38 6.52 5.95
N GLY A 116 -15.20 7.04 6.25
CA GLY A 116 -14.71 7.30 7.60
C GLY A 116 -14.16 6.06 8.31
N ALA A 117 -14.13 4.90 7.64
CA ALA A 117 -13.71 3.61 8.17
C ALA A 117 -13.42 2.62 7.05
N GLU A 118 -12.79 1.48 7.39
CA GLU A 118 -12.57 0.38 6.45
C GLU A 118 -13.89 -0.09 5.83
N HIS A 119 -13.95 -0.07 4.50
CA HIS A 119 -15.16 -0.39 3.74
C HIS A 119 -14.84 -1.38 2.62
N VAL A 120 -15.50 -2.55 2.63
CA VAL A 120 -15.37 -3.55 1.56
C VAL A 120 -16.22 -3.14 0.37
N ARG A 121 -15.56 -2.88 -0.76
CA ARG A 121 -16.19 -2.55 -2.04
C ARG A 121 -16.80 -3.79 -2.69
N ARG A 122 -17.66 -3.55 -3.68
CA ARG A 122 -18.31 -4.60 -4.48
C ARG A 122 -17.34 -5.48 -5.25
N ASP A 123 -16.17 -4.94 -5.59
CA ASP A 123 -15.09 -5.63 -6.31
C ASP A 123 -14.12 -6.39 -5.38
N GLY A 124 -14.42 -6.46 -4.08
CA GLY A 124 -13.67 -7.20 -3.07
C GLY A 124 -12.49 -6.44 -2.46
N LEU A 125 -12.14 -5.26 -2.98
CA LEU A 125 -11.13 -4.39 -2.37
C LEU A 125 -11.67 -3.67 -1.13
N VAL A 126 -10.78 -3.21 -0.27
CA VAL A 126 -11.09 -2.56 1.00
C VAL A 126 -10.53 -1.13 0.95
N GLU A 127 -11.41 -0.16 1.21
CA GLU A 127 -11.02 1.24 1.37
C GLU A 127 -10.41 1.50 2.75
N ALA A 128 -9.64 2.57 2.88
CA ALA A 128 -8.91 2.88 4.12
C ALA A 128 -7.97 1.74 4.59
N HIS A 129 -7.51 0.92 3.64
CA HIS A 129 -6.75 -0.30 3.91
C HIS A 129 -5.48 -0.36 3.06
N ALA A 130 -4.39 -0.86 3.66
CA ALA A 130 -3.09 -0.97 3.02
C ALA A 130 -2.88 -2.37 2.43
N TYR A 131 -2.46 -2.43 1.18
CA TYR A 131 -2.06 -3.65 0.49
C TYR A 131 -0.56 -3.61 0.21
N SER A 132 0.11 -4.74 0.38
CA SER A 132 1.52 -4.87 -0.06
C SER A 132 1.55 -5.16 -1.56
N LEU A 133 2.34 -4.39 -2.31
CA LEU A 133 2.67 -4.73 -3.69
C LEU A 133 3.80 -5.75 -3.67
N LEU A 134 3.53 -6.95 -4.22
CA LEU A 134 4.47 -8.07 -4.24
C LEU A 134 5.22 -8.20 -5.55
N GLN A 135 4.57 -7.84 -6.67
CA GLN A 135 5.17 -7.99 -8.00
C GLN A 135 4.47 -7.10 -9.02
N VAL A 136 5.24 -6.67 -10.02
CA VAL A 136 4.77 -5.87 -11.15
C VAL A 136 5.12 -6.59 -12.45
N VAL A 137 4.11 -6.88 -13.27
CA VAL A 137 4.28 -7.68 -14.49
C VAL A 137 3.61 -7.02 -15.68
N ALA A 138 4.31 -7.01 -16.81
CA ALA A 138 3.74 -6.69 -18.12
C ALA A 138 3.76 -7.95 -18.99
N VAL A 139 2.59 -8.48 -19.35
CA VAL A 139 2.45 -9.69 -20.18
C VAL A 139 1.38 -9.44 -21.22
N GLU A 140 1.70 -9.73 -22.49
CA GLU A 140 0.76 -9.61 -23.63
C GLU A 140 0.04 -8.25 -23.74
N GLY A 141 0.76 -7.16 -23.44
CA GLY A 141 0.21 -5.81 -23.45
C GLY A 141 -0.68 -5.47 -22.24
N GLN A 142 -0.83 -6.39 -21.28
CA GLN A 142 -1.52 -6.14 -20.01
C GLN A 142 -0.52 -5.76 -18.93
N GLN A 143 -0.80 -4.65 -18.25
CA GLN A 143 -0.11 -4.20 -17.05
C GLN A 143 -0.82 -4.79 -15.82
N MET A 144 -0.08 -5.51 -14.97
CA MET A 144 -0.61 -6.25 -13.82
C MET A 144 0.19 -5.99 -12.56
N LEU A 145 -0.53 -5.87 -11.44
CA LEU A 145 0.01 -5.75 -10.09
C LEU A 145 -0.41 -6.95 -9.26
N PHE A 146 0.53 -7.59 -8.60
CA PHE A 146 0.22 -8.62 -7.62
C PHE A 146 0.19 -8.02 -6.22
N LEU A 147 -1.00 -7.94 -5.63
CA LEU A 147 -1.23 -7.32 -4.34
C LEU A 147 -1.56 -8.36 -3.27
N ARG A 148 -1.10 -8.11 -2.04
CA ARG A 148 -1.46 -8.90 -0.86
C ARG A 148 -2.30 -8.09 0.11
N ASN A 149 -3.45 -8.62 0.47
CA ASN A 149 -4.23 -8.17 1.63
C ASN A 149 -3.57 -8.70 2.93
N PRO A 150 -3.08 -7.84 3.85
CA PRO A 150 -2.49 -8.27 5.11
C PRO A 150 -3.43 -9.08 6.01
N TRP A 151 -4.75 -8.93 5.89
CA TRP A 151 -5.71 -9.72 6.65
C TRP A 151 -5.60 -11.23 6.40
N GLY A 152 -5.08 -11.64 5.23
CA GLY A 152 -4.93 -13.05 4.89
C GLY A 152 -6.25 -13.83 4.85
N ASN A 153 -7.38 -13.14 4.62
CA ASN A 153 -8.71 -13.73 4.57
C ASN A 153 -9.28 -13.76 3.13
N ASP A 154 -10.57 -14.03 3.02
CA ASP A 154 -11.33 -14.13 1.77
C ASP A 154 -11.55 -12.79 1.06
N LYS A 155 -11.17 -11.65 1.66
CA LYS A 155 -11.35 -10.31 1.07
C LYS A 155 -10.26 -10.03 0.04
N LYS A 156 -10.46 -10.63 -1.13
CA LYS A 156 -9.61 -10.53 -2.31
C LYS A 156 -10.36 -9.88 -3.47
N TRP A 157 -9.59 -9.36 -4.41
CA TRP A 157 -10.10 -8.92 -5.70
C TRP A 157 -10.91 -10.03 -6.37
N ASN A 158 -12.12 -9.70 -6.84
CA ASN A 158 -13.04 -10.65 -7.48
C ASN A 158 -13.35 -10.32 -8.96
N GLY A 159 -12.62 -9.36 -9.54
CA GLY A 159 -12.77 -8.96 -10.93
C GLY A 159 -11.82 -9.72 -11.87
N ARG A 160 -11.50 -9.11 -13.01
CA ARG A 160 -10.61 -9.72 -14.03
C ARG A 160 -9.24 -10.06 -13.43
N TRP A 161 -8.72 -11.25 -13.72
CA TRP A 161 -7.48 -11.79 -13.15
C TRP A 161 -7.54 -12.10 -11.66
N SER A 162 -8.73 -12.30 -11.09
CA SER A 162 -8.88 -12.85 -9.74
C SER A 162 -8.59 -14.35 -9.69
N ASP A 163 -8.47 -14.90 -8.48
CA ASP A 163 -8.27 -16.34 -8.26
C ASP A 163 -9.38 -17.14 -8.98
N GLY A 164 -9.01 -17.97 -9.95
CA GLY A 164 -9.96 -18.81 -10.71
C GLY A 164 -10.64 -18.13 -11.91
N ASP A 165 -10.26 -16.90 -12.27
CA ASP A 165 -10.78 -16.25 -13.49
C ASP A 165 -10.33 -16.99 -14.76
N ILE A 166 -11.25 -17.16 -15.72
CA ILE A 166 -11.00 -17.78 -17.03
C ILE A 166 -9.96 -17.01 -17.85
N MET A 167 -9.75 -15.73 -17.55
CA MET A 167 -8.73 -14.92 -18.21
C MET A 167 -7.33 -15.53 -18.07
N TRP A 168 -7.02 -16.18 -16.94
CA TRP A 168 -5.75 -16.88 -16.73
C TRP A 168 -5.52 -18.02 -17.73
N THR A 169 -6.58 -18.72 -18.12
CA THR A 169 -6.50 -19.83 -19.08
C THR A 169 -6.46 -19.35 -20.53
N LYS A 170 -6.97 -18.15 -20.82
CA LYS A 170 -6.97 -17.58 -22.18
C LYS A 170 -5.60 -17.03 -22.62
N MET A 171 -4.68 -16.82 -21.68
CA MET A 171 -3.30 -16.39 -21.95
C MET A 171 -2.29 -17.56 -22.02
N ALA A 172 -2.76 -18.80 -21.85
CA ALA A 172 -1.91 -20.00 -21.84
C ALA A 172 -1.91 -20.73 -23.19
#